data_AF-A0AAU0UUT7-F1
#
_entry.id   AF-A0AAU0UUT7-F1
#
_cell.length_a   1.000
_cell.length_b   1.000
_cell.length_c   1.000
_cell.angle_alpha   90.00
_cell.angle_beta   90.00
_cell.angle_gamma   90.00
#
_symmetry.space_group_name_H-M   'P 1'
#
loop_
_entity.id
_entity.type
_entity.pdbx_description
1 polymer ?
#
loop_
_entity_poly.entity_id
_entity_poly.type
_entity_poly.pdbx_seq_one_letter_code
_entity_poly.pdbx_strand_id
1 'polypeptide(L)'
;MHRILTPLTSAVTYSRWLHMFIPAAAVSVWFFISDQLWMPLLFAVPVGLIPAMRLEEGLQAQLLLAPSERGQPDASISVASSTSWAERWRTVLWLEVRLLISAAAIMALWLPVASIELVLSATGRPPAGLVEGMSPHWWNALLAPLPLIPLFVLVVLGGRLSTAAARWLLGPSPTDRLSVLEELTEQLLERNRMARELHDSIGHALTVAVVQAGAARAANDPAFTERALAAIEETGRDALEDLERVLRVLRESGTPVSRRPTLGEAERLLDSARSSGARVDARVSGDLGLVPAPVSREGYRILQESLTNVLRHAGPVPIRVSIAVADGRLELEVINPLSGAAGLPGSGSGLRGMRERAALLGGKARMESREGDWRVRVSLPLDGIRWSDALHRSSGR
;
A
#
# COMPACT_ATOMS: atom_id res chain seq x y z
N MET A 1 16.87 -9.39 36.87
CA MET A 1 17.05 -10.74 36.27
C MET A 1 16.08 -11.05 35.14
N HIS A 2 14.77 -10.82 35.26
CA HIS A 2 13.78 -11.26 34.26
C HIS A 2 14.04 -10.75 32.83
N ARG A 3 14.45 -9.49 32.64
CA ARG A 3 14.80 -8.90 31.32
C ARG A 3 16.07 -9.47 30.68
N ILE A 4 17.01 -9.98 31.47
CA ILE A 4 18.28 -10.53 30.97
C ILE A 4 18.08 -11.96 30.46
N LEU A 5 17.15 -12.69 31.06
CA LEU A 5 16.84 -14.08 30.69
C LEU A 5 15.71 -14.19 29.66
N THR A 6 14.94 -13.12 29.39
CA THR A 6 13.89 -13.10 28.35
C THR A 6 14.37 -13.60 26.97
N PRO A 7 15.61 -13.31 26.52
CA PRO A 7 16.11 -13.86 25.26
C PRO A 7 16.20 -15.39 25.24
N LEU A 8 16.43 -16.05 26.39
CA LEU A 8 16.52 -17.52 26.49
C LEU A 8 15.17 -18.22 26.32
N THR A 9 14.07 -17.52 26.53
CA THR A 9 12.71 -18.08 26.39
C THR A 9 11.97 -17.58 25.15
N SER A 10 12.59 -16.67 24.38
CA SER A 10 11.99 -16.09 23.19
C SER A 10 12.26 -16.92 21.95
N ALA A 11 11.18 -17.38 21.30
CA ALA A 11 11.24 -18.07 20.01
C ALA A 11 11.95 -17.24 18.92
N VAL A 12 11.89 -15.91 19.01
CA VAL A 12 12.55 -15.00 18.05
C VAL A 12 14.08 -15.08 18.16
N THR A 13 14.62 -15.25 19.37
CA THR A 13 16.07 -15.41 19.57
C THR A 13 16.58 -16.66 18.87
N TYR A 14 15.91 -17.79 19.04
CA TYR A 14 16.29 -19.06 18.42
C TYR A 14 16.08 -19.05 16.90
N SER A 15 15.02 -18.40 16.40
CA SER A 15 14.84 -18.18 14.96
C SER A 15 16.02 -17.41 14.36
N ARG A 16 16.41 -16.30 15.00
CA ARG A 16 17.57 -15.50 14.56
C ARG A 16 18.86 -16.28 14.60
N TRP A 17 19.05 -17.09 15.64
CA TRP A 17 20.22 -17.95 15.78
C TRP A 17 20.30 -18.98 14.66
N LEU A 18 19.22 -19.68 14.36
CA LEU A 18 19.15 -20.62 13.24
C LEU A 18 19.51 -19.96 11.90
N HIS A 19 19.04 -18.73 11.67
CA HIS A 19 19.35 -17.98 10.44
C HIS A 19 20.82 -17.58 10.29
N MET A 20 21.60 -17.53 11.39
CA MET A 20 23.06 -17.35 11.32
C MET A 20 23.79 -18.60 10.86
N PHE A 21 23.18 -19.78 10.95
CA PHE A 21 23.81 -21.03 10.50
C PHE A 21 23.52 -21.36 9.03
N ILE A 22 22.55 -20.70 8.40
CA ILE A 22 22.26 -20.93 6.98
C ILE A 22 23.49 -20.63 6.09
N PRO A 23 24.17 -19.48 6.22
CA PRO A 23 25.39 -19.22 5.44
C PRO A 23 26.59 -20.01 5.97
N ALA A 24 26.54 -20.45 7.23
CA ALA A 24 27.59 -21.26 7.84
C ALA A 24 27.84 -22.54 7.04
N ALA A 25 26.81 -23.17 6.46
CA ALA A 25 27.01 -24.35 5.61
C ALA A 25 27.95 -24.07 4.42
N ALA A 26 27.76 -22.94 3.73
CA ALA A 26 28.63 -22.56 2.61
C ALA A 26 30.07 -22.26 3.07
N VAL A 27 30.22 -21.57 4.21
CA VAL A 27 31.53 -21.29 4.82
C VAL A 27 32.21 -22.58 5.30
N SER A 28 31.46 -23.50 5.90
CA SER A 28 31.94 -24.80 6.38
C SER A 28 32.44 -25.69 5.25
N VAL A 29 31.72 -25.75 4.12
CA VAL A 29 32.20 -26.47 2.93
C VAL A 29 33.51 -25.87 2.42
N TRP A 30 33.65 -24.54 2.47
CA TRP A 30 34.87 -23.87 2.01
C TRP A 30 36.12 -24.26 2.82
N PHE A 31 35.98 -24.43 4.14
CA PHE A 31 37.08 -24.90 5.00
C PHE A 31 37.66 -26.27 4.60
N PHE A 32 36.89 -27.10 3.88
CA PHE A 32 37.41 -28.37 3.35
C PHE A 32 38.14 -28.22 2.00
N ILE A 33 37.95 -27.08 1.33
CA ILE A 33 38.49 -26.82 -0.01
C ILE A 33 39.79 -26.01 0.08
N SER A 34 39.86 -25.03 0.99
CA SER A 34 40.98 -24.09 1.06
C SER A 34 41.14 -23.49 2.46
N ASP A 35 42.39 -23.25 2.86
CA ASP A 35 42.74 -22.54 4.09
C ASP A 35 42.51 -21.01 4.01
N GLN A 36 42.16 -20.50 2.82
CA GLN A 36 41.92 -19.07 2.62
C GLN A 36 40.53 -18.66 3.11
N LEU A 37 40.47 -18.15 4.34
CA LEU A 37 39.25 -17.77 5.06
C LEU A 37 38.45 -16.62 4.42
N TRP A 38 39.07 -15.83 3.55
CA TRP A 38 38.48 -14.63 2.95
C TRP A 38 37.83 -14.88 1.59
N MET A 39 38.07 -16.03 0.94
CA MET A 39 37.51 -16.31 -0.39
C MET A 39 35.97 -16.38 -0.43
N PRO A 40 35.24 -16.90 0.57
CA PRO A 40 33.78 -16.86 0.57
C PRO A 40 33.20 -15.44 0.44
N LEU A 41 33.89 -14.44 1.00
CA LEU A 41 33.51 -13.03 0.88
C LEU A 41 33.58 -12.60 -0.59
N LEU A 42 34.69 -12.90 -1.28
CA LEU A 42 34.81 -12.61 -2.72
C LEU A 42 33.74 -13.28 -3.58
N PHE A 43 33.36 -14.52 -3.27
CA PHE A 43 32.29 -15.22 -4.02
C PHE A 43 30.90 -14.63 -3.75
N ALA A 44 30.69 -14.00 -2.60
CA ALA A 44 29.43 -13.33 -2.29
C ALA A 44 29.18 -12.09 -3.16
N VAL A 45 30.25 -11.44 -3.64
CA VAL A 45 30.15 -10.24 -4.49
C VAL A 45 29.35 -10.48 -5.78
N PRO A 46 29.73 -11.40 -6.69
CA PRO A 46 28.96 -11.61 -7.91
C PRO A 46 27.54 -12.09 -7.64
N VAL A 47 27.32 -12.87 -6.58
CA VAL A 47 25.98 -13.34 -6.16
C VAL A 47 25.10 -12.18 -5.71
N GLY A 48 25.61 -11.30 -4.84
CA GLY A 48 24.87 -10.14 -4.33
C GLY A 48 24.58 -9.09 -5.40
N LEU A 49 25.34 -9.08 -6.50
CA LEU A 49 25.08 -8.21 -7.65
C LEU A 49 23.90 -8.68 -8.52
N ILE A 50 23.43 -9.93 -8.36
CA ILE A 50 22.26 -10.45 -9.08
C ILE A 50 20.99 -9.74 -8.53
N PRO A 51 20.18 -9.09 -9.38
CA PRO A 51 18.99 -8.35 -8.93
C PRO A 51 17.98 -9.18 -8.13
N ALA A 52 17.78 -10.43 -8.52
CA ALA A 52 16.87 -11.36 -7.85
C ALA A 52 17.34 -11.74 -6.43
N MET A 53 18.64 -11.63 -6.14
CA MET A 53 19.20 -11.98 -4.83
C MET A 53 18.61 -11.11 -3.71
N ARG A 54 18.29 -9.85 -4.00
CA ARG A 54 17.65 -8.95 -3.02
C ARG A 54 16.25 -9.41 -2.62
N LEU A 55 15.48 -9.97 -3.56
CA LEU A 55 14.16 -10.54 -3.28
C LEU A 55 14.28 -11.76 -2.36
N GLU A 56 15.16 -12.70 -2.72
CA GLU A 56 15.39 -13.93 -1.94
C GLU A 56 15.88 -13.62 -0.52
N GLU A 57 16.91 -12.78 -0.40
CA GLU A 57 17.46 -12.36 0.88
C GLU A 57 16.46 -11.54 1.70
N GLY A 58 15.66 -10.71 1.05
CA GLY A 58 14.57 -9.96 1.68
C GLY A 58 13.53 -10.89 2.31
N LEU A 59 13.10 -11.93 1.59
CA LEU A 59 12.18 -12.96 2.09
C LEU A 59 12.75 -13.69 3.30
N GLN A 60 14.00 -14.12 3.24
CA GLN A 60 14.66 -14.79 4.37
C GLN A 60 14.81 -13.83 5.57
N ALA A 61 15.22 -12.60 5.33
CA ALA A 61 15.45 -11.61 6.38
C ALA A 61 14.17 -11.22 7.13
N GLN A 62 12.98 -11.36 6.53
CA GLN A 62 11.72 -11.17 7.26
C GLN A 62 11.53 -12.16 8.41
N LEU A 63 12.16 -13.34 8.36
CA LEU A 63 12.10 -14.33 9.46
C LEU A 63 12.93 -13.92 10.68
N LEU A 64 13.79 -12.90 10.55
CA LEU A 64 14.50 -12.27 11.67
C LEU A 64 13.58 -11.35 12.49
N LEU A 65 12.47 -10.91 11.90
CA LEU A 65 11.50 -10.03 12.56
C LEU A 65 10.59 -10.80 13.51
N ALA A 66 10.08 -10.10 14.53
CA ALA A 66 9.08 -10.70 15.40
C ALA A 66 7.80 -11.04 14.60
N PRO A 67 7.02 -12.08 14.99
CA PRO A 67 5.77 -12.42 14.30
C PRO A 67 4.81 -11.23 14.13
N SER A 68 4.76 -10.33 15.11
CA SER A 68 3.94 -9.11 15.07
C SER A 68 4.43 -8.06 14.07
N GLU A 69 5.71 -8.07 13.70
CA GLU A 69 6.33 -7.12 12.77
C GLU A 69 6.24 -7.59 11.31
N ARG A 70 5.99 -8.88 11.07
CA ARG A 70 5.92 -9.46 9.71
C ARG A 70 4.65 -9.01 8.99
N GLY A 71 4.80 -8.61 7.71
CA GLY A 71 3.67 -8.23 6.85
C GLY A 71 3.08 -6.84 7.12
N GLN A 72 3.65 -6.05 8.04
CA GLN A 72 3.28 -4.64 8.15
C GLN A 72 3.78 -3.88 6.90
N PRO A 73 2.99 -2.93 6.35
CA PRO A 73 3.41 -2.13 5.20
C PRO A 73 4.67 -1.29 5.48
N ASP A 74 4.94 -0.97 6.75
CA ASP A 74 6.17 -0.30 7.21
C ASP A 74 7.30 -1.28 7.55
N ALA A 75 7.18 -2.55 7.17
CA ALA A 75 8.25 -3.52 7.38
C ALA A 75 9.53 -3.00 6.70
N SER A 76 10.49 -2.62 7.54
CA SER A 76 11.77 -2.02 7.14
C SER A 76 12.68 -2.88 6.25
N ILE A 77 12.20 -4.02 5.74
CA ILE A 77 12.94 -4.96 4.88
C ILE A 77 12.14 -5.11 3.58
N SER A 78 12.73 -4.70 2.46
CA SER A 78 12.15 -4.80 1.13
C SER A 78 12.12 -6.25 0.63
N VAL A 79 11.05 -6.59 -0.10
CA VAL A 79 10.84 -7.88 -0.78
C VAL A 79 10.74 -7.66 -2.29
N ALA A 80 11.51 -6.70 -2.80
CA ALA A 80 11.59 -6.40 -4.22
C ALA A 80 13.00 -6.73 -4.75
N SER A 81 13.09 -7.12 -6.02
CA SER A 81 14.36 -7.23 -6.72
C SER A 81 15.05 -5.87 -6.83
N SER A 82 16.39 -5.86 -6.86
CA SER A 82 17.15 -4.62 -7.01
C SER A 82 16.88 -3.95 -8.36
N THR A 83 16.50 -2.68 -8.33
CA THR A 83 16.32 -1.85 -9.53
C THR A 83 17.57 -1.01 -9.82
N SER A 84 18.36 -0.70 -8.79
CA SER A 84 19.55 0.16 -8.90
C SER A 84 20.86 -0.55 -8.51
N TRP A 85 21.98 0.00 -8.98
CA TRP A 85 23.32 -0.47 -8.59
C TRP A 85 23.62 -0.26 -7.10
N ALA A 86 23.09 0.81 -6.50
CA ALA A 86 23.25 1.06 -5.07
C ALA A 86 22.58 -0.04 -4.23
N GLU A 87 21.40 -0.51 -4.65
CA GLU A 87 20.71 -1.62 -3.99
C GLU A 87 21.46 -2.94 -4.11
N ARG A 88 22.08 -3.20 -5.26
CA ARG A 88 22.94 -4.38 -5.48
C ARG A 88 24.13 -4.38 -4.53
N TRP A 89 24.84 -3.25 -4.41
CA TRP A 89 25.96 -3.13 -3.46
C TRP A 89 25.52 -3.24 -1.99
N ARG A 90 24.33 -2.75 -1.64
CA ARG A 90 23.75 -2.98 -0.30
C ARG A 90 23.43 -4.45 -0.06
N THR A 91 22.96 -5.18 -1.08
CA THR A 91 22.75 -6.63 -0.99
C THR A 91 24.07 -7.38 -0.85
N VAL A 92 25.12 -7.00 -1.57
CA VAL A 92 26.48 -7.53 -1.36
C VAL A 92 26.93 -7.30 0.08
N LEU A 93 26.87 -6.06 0.56
CA LEU A 93 27.25 -5.73 1.94
C LEU A 93 26.43 -6.51 2.98
N TRP A 94 25.15 -6.77 2.70
CA TRP A 94 24.31 -7.62 3.55
C TRP A 94 24.84 -9.06 3.60
N LEU A 95 25.14 -9.67 2.45
CA LEU A 95 25.71 -11.03 2.38
C LEU A 95 27.04 -11.11 3.13
N GLU A 96 27.91 -10.10 2.98
CA GLU A 96 29.20 -10.03 3.67
C GLU A 96 29.03 -9.98 5.19
N VAL A 97 28.19 -9.07 5.69
CA VAL A 97 27.88 -8.98 7.12
C VAL A 97 27.31 -10.30 7.63
N ARG A 98 26.42 -10.93 6.87
CA ARG A 98 25.80 -12.20 7.22
C ARG A 98 26.83 -13.32 7.28
N LEU A 99 27.77 -13.40 6.34
CA LEU A 99 28.86 -14.37 6.31
C LEU A 99 29.79 -14.20 7.52
N LEU A 100 30.16 -12.96 7.86
CA LEU A 100 31.02 -12.68 9.02
C LEU A 100 30.34 -13.09 10.35
N ILE A 101 29.04 -12.78 10.51
CA ILE A 101 28.27 -13.22 11.68
C ILE A 101 28.19 -14.75 11.72
N SER A 102 28.04 -15.41 10.57
CA SER A 102 27.98 -16.87 10.47
C SER A 102 29.31 -17.53 10.82
N ALA A 103 30.44 -16.96 10.37
CA ALA A 103 31.78 -17.43 10.74
C ALA A 103 32.01 -17.30 12.25
N ALA A 104 31.62 -16.18 12.86
CA ALA A 104 31.68 -16.01 14.31
C ALA A 104 30.78 -17.02 15.05
N ALA A 105 29.59 -17.31 14.52
CA ALA A 105 28.69 -18.32 15.08
C ALA A 105 29.27 -19.74 14.99
N ILE A 106 29.95 -20.10 13.88
CA ILE A 106 30.68 -21.36 13.75
C ILE A 106 31.79 -21.46 14.81
N MET A 107 32.62 -20.41 14.94
CA MET A 107 33.70 -20.43 15.94
C MET A 107 33.17 -20.59 17.36
N ALA A 108 31.97 -20.06 17.65
CA ALA A 108 31.32 -20.21 18.94
C ALA A 108 30.86 -21.64 19.27
N LEU A 109 30.79 -22.57 18.29
CA LEU A 109 30.48 -23.99 18.57
C LEU A 109 31.55 -24.69 19.41
N TRP A 110 32.76 -24.14 19.47
CA TRP A 110 33.82 -24.67 20.33
C TRP A 110 33.63 -24.30 21.80
N LEU A 111 32.78 -23.32 22.13
CA LEU A 111 32.56 -22.89 23.51
C LEU A 111 31.83 -23.96 24.36
N PRO A 112 30.75 -24.61 23.90
CA PRO A 112 30.19 -25.77 24.58
C PRO A 112 31.17 -26.93 24.74
N VAL A 113 32.02 -27.18 23.73
CA VAL A 113 33.06 -28.23 23.80
C VAL A 113 34.07 -27.90 24.90
N ALA A 114 34.52 -26.65 25.00
CA ALA A 114 35.39 -26.20 26.09
C ALA A 114 34.73 -26.37 27.47
N SER A 115 33.43 -26.08 27.60
CA SER A 115 32.67 -26.35 28.82
C SER A 115 32.66 -27.84 29.20
N ILE A 116 32.49 -28.74 28.22
CA ILE A 116 32.52 -30.19 28.44
C ILE A 116 33.93 -30.64 28.85
N GLU A 117 34.97 -30.17 28.16
CA GLU A 117 36.37 -30.49 28.48
C GLU A 117 36.75 -30.03 29.90
N LEU A 118 36.27 -28.87 30.35
CA LEU A 118 36.46 -28.40 31.72
C LEU A 118 35.82 -29.35 32.75
N VAL A 119 34.62 -29.87 32.48
CA VAL A 119 33.96 -30.87 33.34
C VAL A 119 34.71 -32.20 33.34
N LEU A 120 35.11 -32.70 32.17
CA LEU A 120 35.87 -33.96 32.07
C LEU A 120 37.24 -33.85 32.74
N SER A 121 37.87 -32.68 32.71
CA SER A 121 39.16 -32.49 33.38
C SER A 121 39.09 -32.61 34.90
N ALA A 122 37.91 -32.38 35.49
CA ALA A 122 37.68 -32.57 36.91
C ALA A 122 37.81 -34.04 37.35
N THR A 123 37.74 -35.00 36.42
CA THR A 123 37.95 -36.43 36.68
C THR A 123 39.40 -36.89 36.50
N GLY A 124 40.34 -35.95 36.31
CA GLY A 124 41.76 -36.25 36.11
C GLY A 124 42.20 -36.42 34.65
N ARG A 125 41.29 -36.24 33.68
CA ARG A 125 41.61 -36.27 32.25
C ARG A 125 42.30 -34.96 31.82
N PRO A 126 43.39 -34.99 31.02
CA PRO A 126 43.96 -33.76 30.44
C PRO A 126 42.94 -33.08 29.50
N PRO A 127 42.65 -31.78 29.68
CA PRO A 127 41.74 -31.03 28.81
C PRO A 127 42.38 -30.80 27.43
N ALA A 128 41.54 -30.72 26.39
CA ALA A 128 41.95 -30.49 25.01
C ALA A 128 41.32 -29.22 24.39
N GLY A 129 41.80 -28.82 23.21
CA GLY A 129 41.22 -27.73 22.42
C GLY A 129 41.43 -26.36 23.08
N LEU A 130 40.37 -25.57 23.24
CA LEU A 130 40.46 -24.19 23.75
C LEU A 130 41.00 -24.08 25.19
N VAL A 131 41.01 -25.17 25.94
CA VAL A 131 41.49 -25.25 27.34
C VAL A 131 42.72 -26.16 27.47
N GLU A 132 43.36 -26.48 26.35
CA GLU A 132 44.63 -27.21 26.34
C GLU A 132 45.70 -26.47 27.16
N GLY A 133 46.48 -27.21 27.93
CA GLY A 133 47.53 -26.68 28.81
C GLY A 133 47.08 -26.40 30.24
N MET A 134 45.78 -26.49 30.55
CA MET A 134 45.31 -26.48 31.95
C MET A 134 45.59 -27.82 32.64
N SER A 135 46.02 -27.78 33.90
CA SER A 135 46.20 -28.99 34.70
C SER A 135 44.84 -29.56 35.15
N PRO A 136 44.66 -30.91 35.14
CA PRO A 136 43.42 -31.54 35.60
C PRO A 136 43.19 -31.31 37.10
N HIS A 137 42.14 -30.58 37.44
CA HIS A 137 41.73 -30.34 38.83
C HIS A 137 40.21 -30.29 38.96
N TRP A 138 39.69 -30.70 40.13
CA TRP A 138 38.24 -30.71 40.40
C TRP A 138 37.57 -29.35 40.23
N TRP A 139 38.28 -28.25 40.54
CA TRP A 139 37.74 -26.90 40.45
C TRP A 139 37.58 -26.41 39.01
N ASN A 140 38.15 -27.10 38.01
CA ASN A 140 37.92 -26.79 36.60
C ASN A 140 36.43 -26.90 36.24
N ALA A 141 35.68 -27.79 36.89
CA ALA A 141 34.23 -27.90 36.72
C ALA A 141 33.49 -26.61 37.11
N LEU A 142 34.02 -25.81 38.04
CA LEU A 142 33.44 -24.51 38.43
C LEU A 142 33.59 -23.47 37.31
N LEU A 143 34.57 -23.64 36.42
CA LEU A 143 34.79 -22.76 35.27
C LEU A 143 33.94 -23.14 34.05
N ALA A 144 33.30 -24.32 34.05
CA ALA A 144 32.52 -24.80 32.91
C ALA A 144 31.42 -23.83 32.41
N PRO A 145 30.77 -23.00 33.26
CA PRO A 145 29.84 -21.98 32.78
C PRO A 145 30.49 -20.81 32.03
N LEU A 146 31.79 -20.52 32.24
CA LEU A 146 32.44 -19.33 31.70
C LEU A 146 32.44 -19.28 30.16
N PRO A 147 32.75 -20.36 29.41
CA PRO A 147 32.64 -20.36 27.94
C PRO A 147 31.20 -20.16 27.43
N LEU A 148 30.17 -20.50 28.22
CA LEU A 148 28.77 -20.35 27.80
C LEU A 148 28.29 -18.89 27.85
N ILE A 149 28.95 -18.03 28.63
CA ILE A 149 28.65 -16.60 28.71
C ILE A 149 28.88 -15.89 27.35
N PRO A 150 30.09 -15.94 26.75
CA PRO A 150 30.32 -15.34 25.44
C PRO A 150 29.49 -15.99 24.34
N LEU A 151 29.18 -17.29 24.44
CA LEU A 151 28.24 -17.96 23.52
C LEU A 151 26.87 -17.28 23.59
N PHE A 152 26.30 -17.13 24.80
CA PHE A 152 25.02 -16.48 24.99
C PHE A 152 25.01 -15.04 24.47
N VAL A 153 26.08 -14.28 24.75
CA VAL A 153 26.24 -12.91 24.25
C VAL A 153 26.25 -12.89 22.72
N LEU A 154 26.98 -13.81 22.07
CA LEU A 154 27.06 -13.90 20.62
C LEU A 154 25.71 -14.25 19.98
N VAL A 155 24.96 -15.20 20.56
CA VAL A 155 23.62 -15.55 20.08
C VAL A 155 22.68 -14.35 20.12
N VAL A 156 22.64 -13.64 21.25
CA VAL A 156 21.71 -12.51 21.42
C VAL A 156 22.15 -11.29 20.60
N LEU A 157 23.42 -10.91 20.69
CA LEU A 157 23.94 -9.72 20.02
C LEU A 157 24.05 -9.93 18.52
N GLY A 158 24.53 -11.08 18.07
CA GLY A 158 24.57 -11.45 16.66
C GLY A 158 23.18 -11.40 16.02
N GLY A 159 22.14 -11.81 16.75
CA GLY A 159 20.76 -11.84 16.24
C GLY A 159 20.18 -10.44 16.13
N ARG A 160 20.53 -9.56 17.08
CA ARG A 160 20.17 -8.15 17.03
C ARG A 160 20.91 -7.43 15.91
N LEU A 161 22.21 -7.70 15.75
CA LEU A 161 23.05 -7.11 14.72
C LEU A 161 22.59 -7.53 13.32
N SER A 162 22.32 -8.82 13.11
CA SER A 162 21.80 -9.32 11.82
C SER A 162 20.45 -8.69 11.49
N THR A 163 19.56 -8.56 12.47
CA THR A 163 18.27 -7.88 12.28
C THR A 163 18.49 -6.40 11.93
N ALA A 164 19.34 -5.69 12.65
CA ALA A 164 19.62 -4.28 12.39
C ALA A 164 20.25 -4.07 11.00
N ALA A 165 21.22 -4.91 10.63
CA ALA A 165 21.86 -4.89 9.32
C ALA A 165 20.86 -5.17 8.20
N ALA A 166 19.96 -6.15 8.37
CA ALA A 166 18.90 -6.43 7.40
C ALA A 166 17.99 -5.21 7.19
N ARG A 167 17.54 -4.56 8.27
CA ARG A 167 16.69 -3.36 8.19
C ARG A 167 17.41 -2.19 7.50
N TRP A 168 18.71 -2.04 7.73
CA TRP A 168 19.49 -0.95 7.15
C TRP A 168 19.86 -1.20 5.67
N LEU A 169 20.25 -2.41 5.32
CA LEU A 169 20.79 -2.75 3.99
C LEU A 169 19.71 -3.21 3.01
N LEU A 170 18.72 -3.95 3.48
CA LEU A 170 17.59 -4.43 2.67
C LEU A 170 16.36 -3.54 2.77
N GLY A 171 16.39 -2.50 3.61
CA GLY A 171 15.30 -1.52 3.69
C GLY A 171 15.16 -0.62 2.46
N PRO A 172 14.04 0.13 2.37
CA PRO A 172 13.74 1.03 1.25
C PRO A 172 14.91 1.99 0.99
N SER A 173 15.18 2.25 -0.28
CA SER A 173 16.29 3.13 -0.68
C SER A 173 16.04 4.57 -0.23
N PRO A 174 17.09 5.39 -0.01
CA PRO A 174 16.92 6.81 0.25
C PRO A 174 16.12 7.51 -0.85
N THR A 175 16.29 7.06 -2.10
CA THR A 175 15.49 7.48 -3.26
C THR A 175 14.01 7.10 -3.13
N ASP A 176 13.68 5.89 -2.67
CA ASP A 176 12.28 5.49 -2.46
C ASP A 176 11.62 6.33 -1.35
N ARG A 177 12.40 6.65 -0.31
CA ARG A 177 11.93 7.54 0.77
C ARG A 177 11.71 8.95 0.25
N LEU A 178 12.60 9.45 -0.62
CA LEU A 178 12.47 10.76 -1.22
C LEU A 178 11.25 10.83 -2.13
N SER A 179 11.01 9.82 -2.98
CA SER A 179 9.84 9.81 -3.86
C SER A 179 8.53 9.78 -3.07
N VAL A 180 8.48 9.04 -1.95
CA VAL A 180 7.31 9.07 -1.05
C VAL A 180 7.12 10.45 -0.43
N LEU A 181 8.20 11.12 -0.02
CA LEU A 181 8.12 12.48 0.50
C LEU A 181 7.73 13.51 -0.57
N GLU A 182 8.22 13.36 -1.79
CA GLU A 182 7.84 14.17 -2.95
C GLU A 182 6.35 14.01 -3.24
N GLU A 183 5.85 12.77 -3.32
CA GLU A 183 4.43 12.49 -3.54
C GLU A 183 3.55 13.09 -2.43
N LEU A 184 3.96 12.98 -1.17
CA LEU A 184 3.27 13.63 -0.04
C LEU A 184 3.28 15.16 -0.17
N THR A 185 4.40 15.72 -0.62
CA THR A 185 4.54 17.17 -0.81
C THR A 185 3.66 17.66 -1.95
N GLU A 186 3.64 16.96 -3.08
CA GLU A 186 2.75 17.24 -4.22
C GLU A 186 1.28 17.17 -3.81
N GLN A 187 0.88 16.14 -3.06
CA GLN A 187 -0.48 16.01 -2.52
C GLN A 187 -0.86 17.18 -1.60
N LEU A 188 0.06 17.63 -0.75
CA LEU A 188 -0.17 18.78 0.13
C LEU A 188 -0.28 20.09 -0.65
N LEU A 189 0.57 20.29 -1.66
CA LEU A 189 0.52 21.47 -2.54
C LEU A 189 -0.80 21.52 -3.31
N GLU A 190 -1.22 20.37 -3.85
CA GLU A 190 -2.47 20.25 -4.59
C GLU A 190 -3.69 20.52 -3.69
N ARG A 191 -3.71 19.99 -2.47
CA ARG A 191 -4.73 20.32 -1.47
C ARG A 191 -4.79 21.81 -1.14
N ASN A 192 -3.63 22.46 -1.07
CA ASN A 192 -3.53 23.89 -0.78
C ASN A 192 -4.01 24.76 -1.95
N ARG A 193 -3.74 24.32 -3.19
CA ARG A 193 -4.26 24.93 -4.42
C ARG A 193 -5.78 24.85 -4.46
N MET A 194 -6.35 23.66 -4.22
CA MET A 194 -7.81 23.47 -4.16
C MET A 194 -8.47 24.37 -3.10
N ALA A 195 -7.86 24.52 -1.93
CA ALA A 195 -8.38 25.39 -0.88
C ALA A 195 -8.40 26.87 -1.29
N ARG A 196 -7.39 27.32 -2.06
CA ARG A 196 -7.35 28.67 -2.63
C ARG A 196 -8.41 28.89 -3.70
N GLU A 197 -8.54 27.96 -4.65
CA GLU A 197 -9.58 28.00 -5.68
C GLU A 197 -11.00 28.05 -5.08
N LEU A 198 -11.23 27.30 -4.00
CA LEU A 198 -12.47 27.39 -3.22
C LEU A 198 -12.66 28.76 -2.56
N HIS A 199 -11.63 29.29 -1.92
CA HIS A 199 -11.69 30.58 -1.26
C HIS A 199 -12.01 31.70 -2.26
N ASP A 200 -11.42 31.65 -3.45
CA ASP A 200 -11.65 32.63 -4.51
C ASP A 200 -13.07 32.50 -5.10
N SER A 201 -13.56 31.28 -5.37
CA SER A 201 -14.93 31.06 -5.89
C SER A 201 -16.00 31.52 -4.87
N ILE A 202 -15.88 31.10 -3.60
CA ILE A 202 -16.82 31.50 -2.55
C ILE A 202 -16.72 33.00 -2.25
N GLY A 203 -15.50 33.54 -2.19
CA GLY A 203 -15.26 34.96 -1.95
C GLY A 203 -15.87 35.83 -3.05
N HIS A 204 -15.74 35.41 -4.31
CA HIS A 204 -16.35 36.07 -5.45
C HIS A 204 -17.88 36.00 -5.40
N ALA A 205 -18.44 34.80 -5.19
CA ALA A 205 -19.88 34.60 -5.08
C ALA A 205 -20.51 35.45 -3.98
N LEU A 206 -19.88 35.50 -2.80
CA LEU A 206 -20.34 36.32 -1.68
C LEU A 206 -20.27 37.82 -2.01
N THR A 207 -19.20 38.26 -2.68
CA THR A 207 -19.05 39.66 -3.11
C THR A 207 -20.15 40.07 -4.09
N VAL A 208 -20.41 39.24 -5.10
CA VAL A 208 -21.49 39.47 -6.07
C VAL A 208 -22.84 39.51 -5.37
N ALA A 209 -23.11 38.58 -4.45
CA ALA A 209 -24.37 38.54 -3.73
C ALA A 209 -24.61 39.81 -2.88
N VAL A 210 -23.58 40.29 -2.17
CA VAL A 210 -23.65 41.52 -1.37
C VAL A 210 -23.89 42.75 -2.26
N VAL A 211 -23.21 42.84 -3.40
CA VAL A 211 -23.39 43.96 -4.35
C VAL A 211 -24.80 43.95 -4.94
N GLN A 212 -25.31 42.80 -5.38
CA GLN A 212 -26.66 42.65 -5.92
C GLN A 212 -27.74 43.01 -4.89
N ALA A 213 -27.57 42.54 -3.64
CA ALA A 213 -28.48 42.88 -2.55
C ALA A 213 -28.47 44.38 -2.23
N GLY A 214 -27.29 45.01 -2.25
CA GLY A 214 -27.14 46.46 -2.08
C GLY A 214 -27.80 47.26 -3.19
N ALA A 215 -27.62 46.85 -4.44
CA ALA A 215 -28.24 47.48 -5.61
C ALA A 215 -29.78 47.36 -5.57
N ALA A 216 -30.30 46.18 -5.22
CA ALA A 216 -31.74 45.97 -5.08
C ALA A 216 -32.36 46.91 -4.04
N ARG A 217 -31.69 47.06 -2.89
CA ARG A 217 -32.12 47.98 -1.82
C ARG A 217 -32.11 49.44 -2.25
N ALA A 218 -31.17 49.85 -3.11
CA ALA A 218 -31.05 51.22 -3.59
C ALA A 218 -32.03 51.56 -4.72
N ALA A 219 -32.34 50.58 -5.60
CA ALA A 219 -33.19 50.79 -6.77
C ALA A 219 -34.66 51.03 -6.42
N ASN A 220 -35.15 50.45 -5.31
CA ASN A 220 -36.56 50.53 -4.88
C ASN A 220 -37.58 50.18 -5.99
N ASP A 221 -37.16 49.31 -6.92
CA ASP A 221 -37.95 48.79 -8.04
C ASP A 221 -38.23 47.30 -7.82
N PRO A 222 -39.51 46.87 -7.74
CA PRO A 222 -39.87 45.46 -7.58
C PRO A 222 -39.29 44.56 -8.68
N ALA A 223 -39.29 44.99 -9.94
CA ALA A 223 -38.83 44.18 -11.07
C ALA A 223 -37.29 44.04 -11.10
N PHE A 224 -36.57 45.05 -10.61
CA PHE A 224 -35.13 44.94 -10.40
C PHE A 224 -34.80 44.05 -9.20
N THR A 225 -35.56 44.16 -8.11
CA THR A 225 -35.37 43.36 -6.89
C THR A 225 -35.51 41.86 -7.18
N GLU A 226 -36.53 41.47 -7.95
CA GLU A 226 -36.75 40.07 -8.33
C GLU A 226 -35.57 39.52 -9.16
N ARG A 227 -35.05 40.30 -10.12
CA ARG A 227 -33.87 39.93 -10.90
C ARG A 227 -32.60 39.80 -10.07
N ALA A 228 -32.39 40.71 -9.12
CA ALA A 228 -31.24 40.67 -8.23
C ALA A 228 -31.30 39.45 -7.29
N LEU A 229 -32.49 39.11 -6.78
CA LEU A 229 -32.69 37.90 -5.96
C LEU A 229 -32.43 36.62 -6.76
N ALA A 230 -32.90 36.54 -8.01
CA ALA A 230 -32.62 35.40 -8.90
C ALA A 230 -31.11 35.23 -9.17
N ALA A 231 -30.39 36.34 -9.42
CA ALA A 231 -28.95 36.32 -9.62
C ALA A 231 -28.18 35.87 -8.36
N ILE A 232 -28.62 36.30 -7.16
CA ILE A 232 -28.06 35.83 -5.88
C ILE A 232 -28.29 34.33 -5.70
N GLU A 233 -29.50 33.85 -5.99
CA GLU A 233 -29.87 32.44 -5.89
C GLU A 233 -29.03 31.56 -6.83
N GLU A 234 -28.85 31.98 -8.08
CA GLU A 234 -28.01 31.31 -9.08
C GLU A 234 -26.55 31.27 -8.63
N THR A 235 -25.98 32.43 -8.28
CA THR A 235 -24.58 32.53 -7.80
C THR A 235 -24.34 31.69 -6.54
N GLY A 236 -25.33 31.64 -5.64
CA GLY A 236 -25.26 30.82 -4.42
C GLY A 236 -25.32 29.32 -4.70
N ARG A 237 -26.14 28.88 -5.67
CA ARG A 237 -26.18 27.48 -6.10
C ARG A 237 -24.86 27.04 -6.73
N ASP A 238 -24.29 27.88 -7.59
CA ASP A 238 -23.02 27.58 -8.26
C ASP A 238 -21.86 27.44 -7.25
N ALA A 239 -21.78 28.34 -6.27
CA ALA A 239 -20.76 28.28 -5.22
C ALA A 239 -20.90 27.03 -4.33
N LEU A 240 -22.13 26.61 -4.02
CA LEU A 240 -22.37 25.37 -3.28
C LEU A 240 -21.96 24.13 -4.09
N GLU A 241 -22.21 24.12 -5.39
CA GLU A 241 -21.79 23.02 -6.27
C GLU A 241 -20.26 22.91 -6.35
N ASP A 242 -19.55 24.03 -6.47
CA ASP A 242 -18.09 24.06 -6.45
C ASP A 242 -17.51 23.56 -5.12
N LEU A 243 -18.13 23.94 -3.99
CA LEU A 243 -17.74 23.45 -2.67
C LEU A 243 -17.93 21.93 -2.54
N GLU A 244 -19.08 21.41 -2.95
CA GLU A 244 -19.37 19.98 -2.92
C GLU A 244 -18.40 19.19 -3.81
N ARG A 245 -18.04 19.73 -4.99
CA ARG A 245 -17.08 19.13 -5.91
C ARG A 245 -15.71 18.95 -5.27
N VAL A 246 -15.16 19.99 -4.65
CA VAL A 246 -13.83 19.91 -4.01
C VAL A 246 -13.85 19.03 -2.75
N LEU A 247 -14.92 19.10 -1.95
CA LEU A 247 -15.07 18.21 -0.78
C LEU A 247 -15.13 16.73 -1.17
N ARG A 248 -15.71 16.41 -2.34
CA ARG A 248 -15.70 15.05 -2.89
C ARG A 248 -14.28 14.59 -3.22
N VAL A 249 -13.50 15.42 -3.92
CA VAL A 249 -12.09 15.12 -4.26
C VAL A 249 -11.24 14.93 -3.00
N LEU A 250 -11.44 15.76 -1.97
CA LEU A 250 -10.73 15.66 -0.69
C LEU A 250 -11.11 14.41 0.12
N ARG A 251 -12.38 13.98 0.10
CA ARG A 251 -12.80 12.71 0.74
C ARG A 251 -12.23 11.48 0.04
N GLU A 252 -12.13 11.52 -1.28
CA GLU A 252 -11.62 10.41 -2.08
C GLU A 252 -10.11 10.22 -1.93
N SER A 253 -9.34 11.31 -1.82
CA SER A 253 -7.89 11.30 -1.64
C SER A 253 -7.46 10.80 -0.25
N GLY A 254 -8.25 11.04 0.80
CA GLY A 254 -7.95 10.62 2.18
C GLY A 254 -8.33 9.18 2.55
N THR A 255 -9.05 8.44 1.68
CA THR A 255 -9.49 7.08 1.99
C THR A 255 -8.46 6.06 1.46
N PRO A 256 -7.83 5.23 2.33
CA PRO A 256 -6.92 4.17 1.91
C PRO A 256 -7.60 3.31 0.84
N VAL A 257 -6.86 2.94 -0.21
CA VAL A 257 -7.40 2.17 -1.35
C VAL A 257 -8.11 0.88 -0.89
N SER A 258 -7.65 0.29 0.23
CA SER A 258 -8.22 -0.89 0.87
C SER A 258 -9.56 -0.68 1.59
N ARG A 259 -9.95 0.57 1.90
CA ARG A 259 -11.23 0.91 2.57
C ARG A 259 -12.25 1.57 1.63
N ARG A 260 -11.93 1.70 0.35
CA ARG A 260 -12.87 2.29 -0.63
C ARG A 260 -13.96 1.25 -0.96
N PRO A 261 -15.25 1.66 -0.99
CA PRO A 261 -16.34 0.74 -1.30
C PRO A 261 -16.17 0.08 -2.66
N THR A 262 -16.63 -1.16 -2.76
CA THR A 262 -16.56 -1.99 -3.97
C THR A 262 -17.96 -2.39 -4.42
N LEU A 263 -18.11 -2.95 -5.64
CA LEU A 263 -19.42 -3.44 -6.09
C LEU A 263 -20.01 -4.55 -5.20
N GLY A 264 -19.21 -5.21 -4.35
CA GLY A 264 -19.74 -6.08 -3.31
C GLY A 264 -20.64 -5.37 -2.29
N GLU A 265 -20.59 -4.04 -2.23
CA GLU A 265 -21.44 -3.18 -1.40
C GLU A 265 -22.56 -2.48 -2.19
N ALA A 266 -22.79 -2.85 -3.46
CA ALA A 266 -23.78 -2.21 -4.32
C ALA A 266 -25.20 -2.21 -3.72
N GLU A 267 -25.57 -3.27 -2.98
CA GLU A 267 -26.90 -3.35 -2.35
C GLU A 267 -27.15 -2.17 -1.39
N ARG A 268 -26.13 -1.68 -0.68
CA ARG A 268 -26.26 -0.51 0.20
C ARG A 268 -26.60 0.77 -0.57
N LEU A 269 -26.04 0.94 -1.77
CA LEU A 269 -26.39 2.08 -2.64
C LEU A 269 -27.82 1.98 -3.14
N LEU A 270 -28.25 0.78 -3.52
CA LEU A 270 -29.60 0.52 -4.00
C LEU A 270 -30.62 0.76 -2.88
N ASP A 271 -30.35 0.28 -1.66
CA ASP A 271 -31.16 0.52 -0.46
C ASP A 271 -31.24 2.01 -0.11
N SER A 272 -30.13 2.74 -0.24
CA SER A 272 -30.12 4.19 -0.05
C SER A 272 -31.02 4.89 -1.06
N ALA A 273 -30.96 4.51 -2.34
CA ALA A 273 -31.82 5.07 -3.38
C ALA A 273 -33.30 4.72 -3.17
N ARG A 274 -33.61 3.50 -2.71
CA ARG A 274 -34.98 3.08 -2.32
C ARG A 274 -35.49 3.94 -1.16
N SER A 275 -34.66 4.17 -0.15
CA SER A 275 -34.99 5.02 1.01
C SER A 275 -35.23 6.48 0.65
N SER A 276 -34.60 6.97 -0.44
CA SER A 276 -34.85 8.30 -1.01
C SER A 276 -36.11 8.38 -1.89
N GLY A 277 -36.92 7.31 -1.95
CA GLY A 277 -38.22 7.27 -2.62
C GLY A 277 -38.22 6.74 -4.06
N ALA A 278 -37.07 6.31 -4.59
CA ALA A 278 -37.01 5.70 -5.92
C ALA A 278 -37.47 4.24 -5.92
N ARG A 279 -38.14 3.80 -6.98
CA ARG A 279 -38.50 2.38 -7.18
C ARG A 279 -37.38 1.67 -7.94
N VAL A 280 -36.49 1.01 -7.22
CA VAL A 280 -35.28 0.39 -7.82
C VAL A 280 -35.49 -1.10 -8.09
N ASP A 281 -35.50 -1.50 -9.36
CA ASP A 281 -35.42 -2.89 -9.83
C ASP A 281 -33.97 -3.21 -10.19
N ALA A 282 -33.31 -4.02 -9.38
CA ALA A 282 -31.88 -4.34 -9.53
C ALA A 282 -31.66 -5.82 -9.81
N ARG A 283 -30.79 -6.12 -10.78
CA ARG A 283 -30.35 -7.48 -11.10
C ARG A 283 -28.85 -7.56 -11.12
N VAL A 284 -28.29 -8.49 -10.35
CA VAL A 284 -26.86 -8.82 -10.36
C VAL A 284 -26.71 -10.24 -10.90
N SER A 285 -25.83 -10.42 -11.88
CA SER A 285 -25.55 -11.71 -12.50
C SER A 285 -24.04 -11.94 -12.65
N GLY A 286 -23.59 -13.17 -12.45
CA GLY A 286 -22.17 -13.52 -12.37
C GLY A 286 -21.56 -13.28 -10.98
N ASP A 287 -20.29 -13.66 -10.81
CA ASP A 287 -19.58 -13.55 -9.52
C ASP A 287 -18.79 -12.24 -9.43
N LEU A 288 -19.27 -11.31 -8.61
CA LEU A 288 -18.59 -10.04 -8.33
C LEU A 288 -17.26 -10.24 -7.59
N GLY A 289 -17.05 -11.38 -6.93
CA GLY A 289 -15.78 -11.74 -6.28
C GLY A 289 -14.64 -11.98 -7.24
N LEU A 290 -14.95 -12.28 -8.51
CA LEU A 290 -13.95 -12.42 -9.59
C LEU A 290 -13.55 -11.07 -10.22
N VAL A 291 -14.22 -9.98 -9.85
CA VAL A 291 -13.93 -8.65 -10.40
C VAL A 291 -12.69 -8.06 -9.72
N PRO A 292 -11.64 -7.67 -10.46
CA PRO A 292 -10.47 -7.04 -9.89
C PRO A 292 -10.83 -5.81 -9.05
N ALA A 293 -10.14 -5.63 -7.92
CA ALA A 293 -10.45 -4.55 -6.98
C ALA A 293 -10.49 -3.13 -7.61
N PRO A 294 -9.61 -2.76 -8.58
CA PRO A 294 -9.71 -1.48 -9.28
C PRO A 294 -11.03 -1.34 -10.07
N VAL A 295 -11.41 -2.38 -10.81
CA VAL A 295 -12.63 -2.40 -11.64
C VAL A 295 -13.88 -2.36 -10.75
N SER A 296 -13.88 -3.11 -9.65
CA SER A 296 -14.99 -3.15 -8.70
C SER A 296 -15.22 -1.80 -8.01
N ARG A 297 -14.15 -1.06 -7.66
CA ARG A 297 -14.28 0.29 -7.07
C ARG A 297 -14.81 1.31 -8.07
N GLU A 298 -14.32 1.30 -9.31
CA GLU A 298 -14.80 2.22 -10.34
C GLU A 298 -16.23 1.92 -10.75
N GLY A 299 -16.61 0.64 -10.85
CA GLY A 299 -17.99 0.23 -11.07
C GLY A 299 -18.93 0.74 -9.97
N TYR A 300 -18.52 0.66 -8.70
CA TYR A 300 -19.28 1.20 -7.58
C TYR A 300 -19.48 2.72 -7.70
N ARG A 301 -18.42 3.48 -8.02
CA ARG A 301 -18.51 4.94 -8.19
C ARG A 301 -19.41 5.35 -9.34
N ILE A 302 -19.34 4.63 -10.46
CA ILE A 302 -20.20 4.89 -11.62
C ILE A 302 -21.67 4.62 -11.28
N LEU A 303 -21.96 3.52 -10.58
CA LEU A 303 -23.30 3.23 -10.09
C LEU A 303 -23.81 4.33 -9.14
N GLN A 304 -22.99 4.75 -8.19
CA GLN A 304 -23.32 5.82 -7.25
C GLN A 304 -23.65 7.13 -7.98
N GLU A 305 -22.76 7.60 -8.86
CA GLU A 305 -22.96 8.83 -9.63
C GLU A 305 -24.21 8.74 -10.51
N SER A 306 -24.48 7.57 -11.09
CA SER A 306 -25.68 7.33 -11.89
C SER A 306 -26.95 7.47 -11.05
N LEU A 307 -27.02 6.81 -9.89
CA LEU A 307 -28.18 6.90 -8.98
C LEU A 307 -28.38 8.32 -8.45
N THR A 308 -27.30 9.02 -8.10
CA THR A 308 -27.37 10.43 -7.70
C THR A 308 -27.92 11.31 -8.81
N ASN A 309 -27.48 11.11 -10.06
CA ASN A 309 -28.00 11.87 -11.20
C ASN A 309 -29.49 11.62 -11.43
N VAL A 310 -29.96 10.36 -11.31
CA VAL A 310 -31.39 10.07 -11.42
C VAL A 310 -32.19 10.79 -10.33
N LEU A 311 -31.77 10.67 -9.07
CA LEU A 311 -32.47 11.29 -7.94
C LEU A 311 -32.47 12.83 -8.05
N ARG A 312 -31.37 13.43 -8.50
CA ARG A 312 -31.23 14.89 -8.63
C ARG A 312 -32.06 15.46 -9.79
N HIS A 313 -32.14 14.75 -10.92
CA HIS A 313 -32.68 15.32 -12.16
C HIS A 313 -34.06 14.76 -12.57
N ALA A 314 -34.37 13.50 -12.25
CA ALA A 314 -35.65 12.88 -12.62
C ALA A 314 -36.64 12.78 -11.45
N GLY A 315 -36.16 12.87 -10.20
CA GLY A 315 -36.97 12.71 -9.00
C GLY A 315 -37.27 11.23 -8.69
N PRO A 316 -38.31 10.91 -7.90
CA PRO A 316 -38.65 9.55 -7.47
C PRO A 316 -39.31 8.74 -8.61
N VAL A 317 -38.51 8.37 -9.60
CA VAL A 317 -38.92 7.57 -10.77
C VAL A 317 -38.51 6.10 -10.62
N PRO A 318 -39.11 5.18 -11.40
CA PRO A 318 -38.60 3.81 -11.51
C PRO A 318 -37.18 3.78 -12.09
N ILE A 319 -36.28 3.04 -11.44
CA ILE A 319 -34.88 2.87 -11.83
C ILE A 319 -34.63 1.39 -12.07
N ARG A 320 -34.12 1.02 -13.24
CA ARG A 320 -33.64 -0.34 -13.53
C ARG A 320 -32.11 -0.34 -13.48
N VAL A 321 -31.53 -1.23 -12.67
CA VAL A 321 -30.09 -1.42 -12.55
C VAL A 321 -29.75 -2.86 -12.93
N SER A 322 -28.80 -3.05 -13.83
CA SER A 322 -28.23 -4.37 -14.12
C SER A 322 -26.72 -4.36 -13.98
N ILE A 323 -26.20 -5.33 -13.23
CA ILE A 323 -24.77 -5.56 -13.06
C ILE A 323 -24.49 -7.00 -13.51
N ALA A 324 -23.67 -7.17 -14.54
CA ALA A 324 -23.36 -8.47 -15.10
C ALA A 324 -21.85 -8.67 -15.22
N VAL A 325 -21.37 -9.82 -14.75
CA VAL A 325 -20.00 -10.28 -14.99
C VAL A 325 -20.06 -11.42 -16.00
N ALA A 326 -19.67 -11.13 -17.24
CA ALA A 326 -19.73 -12.07 -18.35
C ALA A 326 -18.60 -11.79 -19.36
N ASP A 327 -18.12 -12.84 -20.04
CA ASP A 327 -17.16 -12.73 -21.15
C ASP A 327 -15.88 -11.93 -20.82
N GLY A 328 -15.39 -12.05 -19.58
CA GLY A 328 -14.20 -11.32 -19.12
C GLY A 328 -14.43 -9.81 -18.95
N ARG A 329 -15.69 -9.38 -18.82
CA ARG A 329 -16.08 -7.97 -18.67
C ARG A 329 -17.11 -7.79 -17.55
N LEU A 330 -17.09 -6.61 -16.96
CA LEU A 330 -18.14 -6.09 -16.09
C LEU A 330 -19.01 -5.14 -16.92
N GLU A 331 -20.27 -5.50 -17.07
CA GLU A 331 -21.31 -4.69 -17.71
C GLU A 331 -22.23 -4.09 -16.63
N LEU A 332 -22.37 -2.77 -16.65
CA LEU A 332 -23.23 -2.00 -15.74
C LEU A 332 -24.20 -1.18 -16.57
N GLU A 333 -25.50 -1.33 -16.31
CA GLU A 333 -26.56 -0.54 -16.95
C GLU A 333 -27.48 0.09 -15.90
N VAL A 334 -27.79 1.37 -16.06
CA VAL A 334 -28.76 2.11 -15.25
C VAL A 334 -29.73 2.81 -16.17
N ILE A 335 -31.03 2.59 -15.99
CA ILE A 335 -32.11 3.13 -16.83
C ILE A 335 -33.17 3.80 -15.97
N ASN A 336 -33.61 5.00 -16.34
CA ASN A 336 -34.78 5.66 -15.75
C ASN A 336 -35.56 6.43 -16.83
N PRO A 337 -36.88 6.64 -16.67
CA PRO A 337 -37.67 7.46 -17.59
C PRO A 337 -37.29 8.95 -17.45
N LEU A 338 -37.32 9.67 -18.57
CA LEU A 338 -37.18 11.13 -18.64
C LEU A 338 -38.52 11.78 -18.31
N SER A 339 -38.60 12.53 -17.22
CA SER A 339 -39.78 13.33 -16.87
C SER A 339 -39.77 14.65 -17.65
N GLY A 340 -40.84 14.91 -18.40
CA GLY A 340 -40.94 15.97 -19.42
C GLY A 340 -40.92 17.43 -18.95
N ALA A 341 -40.37 17.74 -17.77
CA ALA A 341 -40.29 19.09 -17.23
C ALA A 341 -38.86 19.53 -16.84
N ALA A 342 -37.88 18.63 -16.82
CA ALA A 342 -36.48 18.98 -16.60
C ALA A 342 -35.71 18.72 -17.89
N GLY A 343 -34.93 19.70 -18.35
CA GLY A 343 -34.00 19.51 -19.46
C GLY A 343 -33.10 18.30 -19.24
N LEU A 344 -32.49 17.82 -20.33
CA LEU A 344 -31.45 16.77 -20.30
C LEU A 344 -30.61 16.90 -19.02
N PRO A 345 -30.32 15.82 -18.26
CA PRO A 345 -29.42 15.91 -17.11
C PRO A 345 -28.17 16.65 -17.57
N GLY A 346 -27.97 17.82 -16.97
CA GLY A 346 -27.25 18.93 -17.58
C GLY A 346 -25.84 18.57 -18.06
N SER A 347 -25.39 19.31 -19.08
CA SER A 347 -23.99 19.39 -19.46
C SER A 347 -23.13 19.70 -18.22
N GLY A 348 -22.42 18.72 -17.66
CA GLY A 348 -21.69 18.95 -16.41
C GLY A 348 -20.82 17.78 -16.00
N SER A 349 -19.74 18.08 -15.28
CA SER A 349 -18.57 17.24 -14.99
C SER A 349 -18.80 15.75 -14.66
N GLY A 350 -19.95 15.37 -14.09
CA GLY A 350 -20.28 14.00 -13.71
C GLY A 350 -20.31 13.01 -14.89
N LEU A 351 -20.91 13.41 -16.02
CA LEU A 351 -20.96 12.57 -17.23
C LEU A 351 -19.58 12.40 -17.87
N ARG A 352 -18.76 13.46 -17.85
CA ARG A 352 -17.37 13.43 -18.33
C ARG A 352 -16.51 12.53 -17.44
N GLY A 353 -16.63 12.68 -16.13
CA GLY A 353 -15.89 11.87 -15.16
C GLY A 353 -16.22 10.39 -15.26
N MET A 354 -17.48 10.01 -15.50
CA MET A 354 -17.83 8.60 -15.74
C MET A 354 -17.15 8.02 -17.00
N ARG A 355 -17.03 8.80 -18.08
CA ARG A 355 -16.33 8.37 -19.30
C ARG A 355 -14.82 8.26 -19.10
N GLU A 356 -14.21 9.25 -18.47
CA GLU A 356 -12.77 9.27 -18.17
C GLU A 356 -12.38 8.08 -17.27
N ARG A 357 -13.14 7.81 -16.20
CA ARG A 357 -12.90 6.68 -15.29
C ARG A 357 -13.02 5.32 -15.98
N ALA A 358 -14.02 5.14 -16.84
CA ALA A 358 -14.14 3.92 -17.64
C ALA A 358 -12.96 3.77 -18.61
N ALA A 359 -12.54 4.85 -19.27
CA ALA A 359 -11.42 4.84 -20.21
C ALA A 359 -10.08 4.52 -19.55
N LEU A 360 -9.84 5.00 -18.32
CA LEU A 360 -8.63 4.70 -17.54
C LEU A 360 -8.46 3.19 -17.27
N LEU A 361 -9.56 2.45 -17.23
CA LEU A 361 -9.57 0.99 -17.08
C LEU A 361 -9.63 0.24 -18.43
N GLY A 362 -9.48 0.94 -19.56
CA GLY A 362 -9.62 0.33 -20.90
C GLY A 362 -11.07 -0.03 -21.26
N GLY A 363 -12.03 0.48 -20.49
CA GLY A 363 -13.47 0.28 -20.69
C GLY A 363 -14.12 1.37 -21.54
N LYS A 364 -15.45 1.28 -21.66
CA LYS A 364 -16.29 2.23 -22.40
C LYS A 364 -17.49 2.60 -21.55
N ALA A 365 -17.87 3.88 -21.58
CA ALA A 365 -19.10 4.36 -20.97
C ALA A 365 -19.91 5.19 -21.99
N ARG A 366 -21.19 4.90 -22.09
CA ARG A 366 -22.16 5.63 -22.92
C ARG A 366 -23.32 6.10 -22.05
N MET A 367 -23.72 7.34 -22.26
CA MET A 367 -24.90 7.94 -21.64
C MET A 367 -25.73 8.51 -22.76
N GLU A 368 -26.94 8.00 -22.92
CA GLU A 368 -27.83 8.35 -24.02
C GLU A 368 -29.27 8.47 -23.55
N SER A 369 -30.02 9.35 -24.21
CA SER A 369 -31.47 9.46 -24.07
C SER A 369 -32.11 8.76 -25.26
N ARG A 370 -32.90 7.72 -25.01
CA ARG A 370 -33.53 6.90 -26.06
C ARG A 370 -34.91 6.44 -25.62
N GLU A 371 -35.89 6.56 -26.51
CA GLU A 371 -37.27 6.05 -26.32
C GLU A 371 -37.96 6.60 -25.05
N GLY A 372 -37.61 7.81 -24.63
CA GLY A 372 -38.15 8.42 -23.40
C GLY A 372 -37.42 7.99 -22.12
N ASP A 373 -36.37 7.18 -22.22
CA ASP A 373 -35.50 6.81 -21.10
C ASP A 373 -34.14 7.51 -21.18
N TRP A 374 -33.54 7.73 -20.02
CA TRP A 374 -32.11 7.97 -19.89
C TRP A 374 -31.41 6.67 -19.53
N ARG A 375 -30.33 6.35 -20.24
CA ARG A 375 -29.59 5.10 -20.09
C ARG A 375 -28.10 5.37 -19.92
N VAL A 376 -27.51 4.80 -18.88
CA VAL A 376 -26.06 4.72 -18.66
C VAL A 376 -25.64 3.28 -18.89
N ARG A 377 -24.73 3.05 -19.84
CA ARG A 377 -24.14 1.74 -20.11
C ARG A 377 -22.63 1.81 -20.00
N VAL A 378 -22.05 0.95 -19.17
CA VAL A 378 -20.62 0.88 -18.92
C VAL A 378 -20.12 -0.55 -19.07
N SER A 379 -19.01 -0.71 -19.78
CA SER A 379 -18.35 -1.98 -20.04
C SER A 379 -16.87 -1.89 -19.66
N LEU A 380 -16.45 -2.61 -18.62
CA LEU A 380 -15.08 -2.59 -18.08
C LEU A 380 -14.42 -3.97 -18.25
N PRO A 381 -13.19 -4.08 -18.78
CA PRO A 381 -12.49 -5.37 -18.89
C PRO A 381 -12.02 -5.86 -17.51
N LEU A 382 -12.02 -7.18 -17.31
CA LEU A 382 -11.52 -7.84 -16.08
C LEU A 382 -10.05 -8.25 -16.19
N ASP A 383 -9.54 -8.45 -17.40
CA ASP A 383 -8.12 -8.74 -17.61
C ASP A 383 -7.31 -7.46 -17.36
N GLY A 384 -6.45 -7.53 -16.35
CA GLY A 384 -5.78 -6.38 -15.75
C GLY A 384 -5.14 -5.39 -16.72
N ILE A 385 -5.12 -4.14 -16.27
CA ILE A 385 -4.56 -2.95 -16.91
C ILE A 385 -3.29 -3.28 -17.72
N ARG A 386 -3.42 -3.46 -19.05
CA ARG A 386 -2.29 -3.39 -19.97
C ARG A 386 -1.91 -1.92 -20.14
N TRP A 387 -1.00 -1.44 -19.29
CA TRP A 387 -0.42 -0.09 -19.35
C TRP A 387 0.35 0.21 -20.65
N SER A 388 0.43 -0.72 -21.62
CA SER A 388 1.22 -0.57 -22.85
C SER A 388 0.57 0.27 -23.95
N ASP A 389 -0.77 0.45 -23.96
CA ASP A 389 -1.45 0.91 -25.18
C ASP A 389 -2.06 2.33 -25.09
N ALA A 390 -1.97 2.99 -23.93
CA ALA A 390 -2.54 4.32 -23.70
C ALA A 390 -1.58 5.47 -24.04
N LEU A 391 -0.26 5.26 -23.94
CA LEU A 391 0.74 6.30 -24.22
C LEU A 391 1.15 6.40 -25.70
N HIS A 392 0.75 5.45 -26.56
CA HIS A 392 1.09 5.45 -27.99
C HIS A 392 0.03 6.08 -28.91
N ARG A 393 -1.07 6.60 -28.37
CA ARG A 393 -2.15 7.21 -29.18
C ARG A 393 -2.27 8.73 -29.08
N SER A 394 -1.47 9.40 -28.23
CA SER A 394 -1.48 10.87 -28.11
C SER A 394 -0.28 11.57 -28.78
N SER A 395 0.63 10.86 -29.45
CA SER A 395 1.76 11.44 -30.20
C SER A 395 1.55 11.45 -31.72
N GLY A 396 0.35 11.11 -32.19
CA GLY A 396 0.04 11.02 -33.61
C GLY A 396 -1.32 11.58 -33.95
N ARG A 397 -1.47 12.91 -33.82
CA ARG A 397 -2.27 13.76 -34.71
C ARG A 397 -2.12 15.23 -34.36
#